data_AF-A0A349DLU8-F1
#
_entry.id   AF-A0A349DLU8-F1
#
_cell.length_a   1.000
_cell.length_b   1.000
_cell.length_c   1.000
_cell.angle_alpha   90.00
_cell.angle_beta   90.00
_cell.angle_gamma   90.00
#
_symmetry.space_group_name_H-M   'P 1'
#
loop_
_entity.id
_entity.type
_entity.pdbx_description
1 polymer ?
#
loop_
_entity_poly.entity_id
_entity_poly.type
_entity_poly.pdbx_seq_one_letter_code
_entity_poly.pdbx_strand_id
1 'polypeptide(L)'
;MTNLIKYVWVGVWLLLSTTALSAQNQTNYWHFGDRVGLNFNFSPPRVWHNSPKFAHRGGITQSDEQGKLLFYTQGRFIYDRAGWILAQNLRNKYTRGQTTFALPGNPSLHYLFHTAPMGAFIPKQGRLDHNNGLFYTIINTTAKQRSKKVVKKNIPIKAGIIPATATMRHANQRDYWLVVRDTLKTSMLIW
;
A
#
# COMPACT_ATOMS: atom_id res chain seq x y z
N MET A 1 44.76 10.13 -32.65
CA MET A 1 44.59 9.17 -31.54
C MET A 1 43.81 9.72 -30.34
N THR A 2 43.74 11.04 -30.12
CA THR A 2 43.07 11.68 -28.97
C THR A 2 41.53 11.54 -28.93
N ASN A 3 40.86 11.46 -30.08
CA ASN A 3 39.39 11.34 -30.12
C ASN A 3 38.88 9.94 -29.77
N LEU A 4 39.65 8.89 -30.12
CA LEU A 4 39.28 7.50 -29.83
C LEU A 4 39.19 7.25 -28.32
N ILE A 5 40.15 7.80 -27.56
CA ILE A 5 40.18 7.69 -26.09
C ILE A 5 38.94 8.34 -25.46
N LYS A 6 38.46 9.47 -25.99
CA LYS A 6 37.23 10.12 -25.49
C LYS A 6 35.99 9.25 -25.70
N TYR A 7 35.85 8.61 -26.86
CA TYR A 7 34.70 7.73 -27.12
C TYR A 7 34.73 6.47 -26.24
N VAL A 8 35.92 5.92 -25.97
CA VAL A 8 36.09 4.80 -25.03
C VAL A 8 35.66 5.22 -23.62
N TRP A 9 36.08 6.39 -23.13
CA TRP A 9 35.67 6.87 -21.81
C TRP A 9 34.16 7.16 -21.72
N VAL A 10 33.54 7.71 -22.77
CA VAL A 10 32.09 7.89 -22.85
C VAL A 10 31.36 6.55 -22.85
N GLY A 11 31.86 5.55 -23.58
CA GLY A 11 31.32 4.19 -23.60
C GLY A 11 31.41 3.50 -22.25
N VAL A 12 32.55 3.63 -21.55
CA VAL A 12 32.74 3.13 -20.19
C VAL A 12 31.80 3.83 -19.20
N TRP A 13 31.63 5.14 -19.32
CA TRP A 13 30.72 5.91 -18.46
C TRP A 13 29.25 5.52 -18.68
N LEU A 14 28.85 5.30 -19.93
CA LEU A 14 27.51 4.80 -20.28
C LEU A 14 27.26 3.37 -19.74
N LEU A 15 28.24 2.47 -19.87
CA LEU A 15 28.17 1.10 -19.32
C LEU A 15 28.13 1.07 -17.79
N LEU A 16 28.79 2.01 -17.11
CA LEU A 16 28.76 2.13 -15.65
C LEU A 16 27.51 2.88 -15.14
N SER A 17 26.81 3.61 -16.02
CA SER A 17 25.59 4.36 -15.69
C SER A 17 24.31 3.50 -15.70
N THR A 18 24.38 2.23 -16.12
CA THR A 18 23.24 1.31 -16.01
C THR A 18 23.07 0.86 -14.57
N THR A 19 22.53 1.73 -13.71
CA THR A 19 21.97 1.28 -12.44
C THR A 19 20.82 0.34 -12.78
N ALA A 20 20.92 -0.94 -12.39
CA ALA A 20 19.82 -1.87 -12.49
C ALA A 20 18.63 -1.29 -11.70
N LEU A 21 17.67 -0.70 -12.41
CA LEU A 21 16.44 -0.20 -11.83
C LEU A 21 15.57 -1.43 -11.52
N SER A 22 15.70 -1.95 -10.30
CA SER A 22 14.76 -2.94 -9.77
C SER A 22 13.48 -2.23 -9.34
N ALA A 23 12.55 -2.06 -10.27
CA ALA A 23 11.18 -1.69 -9.96
C ALA A 23 10.36 -2.95 -9.73
N GLN A 24 10.60 -3.75 -8.70
CA GLN A 24 9.80 -4.97 -8.55
C GLN A 24 9.85 -5.65 -7.19
N ASN A 25 8.76 -6.38 -6.95
CA ASN A 25 8.52 -7.43 -5.96
C ASN A 25 7.60 -7.09 -4.79
N GLN A 26 7.49 -5.82 -4.39
CA GLN A 26 6.64 -5.39 -3.27
C GLN A 26 5.14 -5.63 -3.51
N THR A 27 4.75 -5.88 -4.77
CA THR A 27 3.38 -6.18 -5.22
C THR A 27 3.27 -7.54 -5.92
N ASN A 28 4.17 -8.49 -5.67
CA ASN A 28 4.18 -9.78 -6.38
C ASN A 28 3.10 -10.77 -5.94
N TYR A 29 2.45 -10.53 -4.82
CA TYR A 29 1.29 -11.32 -4.40
C TYR A 29 0.02 -10.58 -4.80
N TRP A 30 -0.85 -11.23 -5.55
CA TRP A 30 -2.15 -10.68 -5.93
C TRP A 30 -3.22 -11.55 -5.31
N HIS A 31 -4.00 -10.99 -4.39
CA HIS A 31 -5.14 -11.68 -3.77
C HIS A 31 -6.44 -11.08 -4.30
N PHE A 32 -7.37 -11.92 -4.73
CA PHE A 32 -8.65 -11.47 -5.27
C PHE A 32 -9.72 -12.57 -5.20
N GLY A 33 -10.99 -12.17 -5.33
CA GLY A 33 -12.11 -13.11 -5.35
C GLY A 33 -12.25 -13.94 -4.07
N ASP A 34 -12.82 -15.15 -4.21
CA ASP A 34 -12.99 -16.08 -3.10
C ASP A 34 -11.80 -17.05 -3.04
N ARG A 35 -10.82 -16.71 -2.19
CA ARG A 35 -9.63 -17.55 -1.91
C ARG A 35 -8.76 -17.83 -3.13
N VAL A 36 -8.68 -16.88 -4.06
CA VAL A 36 -7.80 -16.95 -5.22
C VAL A 36 -6.62 -16.00 -5.05
N GLY A 37 -5.44 -16.44 -5.47
CA GLY A 37 -4.29 -15.56 -5.56
C GLY A 37 -3.26 -16.02 -6.59
N LEU A 38 -2.41 -15.09 -6.99
CA LEU A 38 -1.27 -15.30 -7.88
C LEU A 38 0.01 -14.81 -7.21
N ASN A 39 1.11 -15.52 -7.46
CA ASN A 39 2.44 -15.17 -7.01
C ASN A 39 3.37 -14.98 -8.21
N PHE A 40 3.74 -13.72 -8.44
CA PHE A 40 4.60 -13.25 -9.53
C PHE A 40 6.09 -13.34 -9.20
N ASN A 41 6.48 -13.91 -8.05
CA ASN A 41 7.88 -14.27 -7.78
C ASN A 41 8.39 -15.41 -8.67
N PHE A 42 7.52 -16.01 -9.49
CA PHE A 42 7.83 -17.12 -10.37
C PHE A 42 7.47 -16.77 -11.82
N SER A 43 8.19 -17.38 -12.76
CA SER A 43 7.88 -17.35 -14.19
C SER A 43 7.71 -18.80 -14.70
N PRO A 44 6.51 -19.22 -15.15
CA PRO A 44 5.26 -18.45 -15.12
C PRO A 44 4.75 -18.21 -13.68
N PRO A 45 3.86 -17.21 -13.46
CA PRO A 45 3.26 -16.96 -12.15
C PRO A 45 2.58 -18.21 -11.59
N ARG A 46 2.73 -18.44 -10.29
CA ARG A 46 2.14 -19.60 -9.62
C ARG A 46 0.85 -19.23 -8.90
N VAL A 47 -0.07 -20.19 -8.81
CA VAL A 47 -1.26 -20.06 -7.97
C VAL A 47 -0.84 -19.95 -6.50
N TRP A 48 -1.45 -19.02 -5.77
CA TRP A 48 -1.27 -18.84 -4.33
C TRP A 48 -2.51 -19.29 -3.58
N HIS A 49 -2.39 -20.38 -2.84
CA HIS A 49 -3.51 -21.02 -2.16
C HIS A 49 -3.83 -20.41 -0.79
N ASN A 50 -2.97 -19.55 -0.23
CA ASN A 50 -3.19 -18.92 1.07
C ASN A 50 -3.77 -17.50 0.94
N SER A 51 -4.68 -17.32 -0.01
CA SER A 51 -5.46 -16.09 -0.18
C SER A 51 -6.73 -16.22 0.67
N PRO A 52 -7.09 -15.23 1.51
CA PRO A 52 -8.36 -15.27 2.20
C PRO A 52 -9.48 -15.01 1.19
N LYS A 53 -10.73 -15.13 1.63
CA LYS A 53 -11.81 -14.50 0.89
C LYS A 53 -11.56 -13.00 0.84
N PHE A 54 -11.34 -12.44 -0.35
CA PHE A 54 -11.23 -11.00 -0.59
C PHE A 54 -12.60 -10.48 -1.01
N ALA A 55 -13.04 -9.36 -0.43
CA ALA A 55 -14.26 -8.74 -0.88
C ALA A 55 -14.12 -8.17 -2.30
N HIS A 56 -15.22 -8.20 -3.07
CA HIS A 56 -15.31 -7.70 -4.45
C HIS A 56 -14.89 -6.23 -4.64
N ARG A 57 -14.69 -5.48 -3.56
CA ARG A 57 -14.46 -4.03 -3.55
C ARG A 57 -13.01 -3.63 -3.27
N GLY A 58 -12.08 -4.59 -3.25
CA GLY A 58 -10.64 -4.33 -3.22
C GLY A 58 -9.94 -4.84 -1.96
N GLY A 59 -8.63 -4.66 -1.96
CA GLY A 59 -7.75 -4.93 -0.84
C GLY A 59 -6.29 -4.78 -1.26
N ILE A 60 -5.38 -5.04 -0.33
CA ILE A 60 -3.97 -4.74 -0.47
C ILE A 60 -3.15 -5.94 -0.04
N THR A 61 -2.12 -6.25 -0.80
CA THR A 61 -1.03 -7.16 -0.48
C THR A 61 0.25 -6.34 -0.43
N GLN A 62 1.12 -6.63 0.53
CA GLN A 62 2.40 -5.95 0.65
C GLN A 62 3.50 -6.98 0.86
N SER A 63 4.51 -6.92 0.01
CA SER A 63 5.75 -7.70 0.12
C SER A 63 6.95 -6.82 0.45
N ASP A 64 8.04 -7.45 0.88
CA ASP A 64 9.35 -6.80 0.94
C ASP A 64 10.01 -6.71 -0.45
N GLU A 65 11.20 -6.12 -0.50
CA GLU A 65 11.99 -5.92 -1.73
C GLU A 65 12.42 -7.25 -2.38
N GLN A 66 12.46 -8.33 -1.61
CA GLN A 66 12.75 -9.69 -2.09
C GLN A 66 11.46 -10.42 -2.52
N GLY A 67 10.31 -9.74 -2.46
CA GLY A 67 9.03 -10.27 -2.91
C GLY A 67 8.31 -11.14 -1.92
N LYS A 68 8.81 -11.29 -0.69
CA LYS A 68 8.18 -12.09 0.35
C LYS A 68 7.01 -11.33 0.96
N LEU A 69 5.85 -11.98 1.00
CA LEU A 69 4.62 -11.42 1.57
C LEU A 69 4.85 -11.04 3.05
N LEU A 70 4.50 -9.80 3.41
CA LEU A 70 4.58 -9.26 4.76
C LEU A 70 3.21 -9.33 5.44
N PHE A 71 2.21 -8.74 4.79
CA PHE A 71 0.83 -8.72 5.26
C PHE A 71 -0.13 -8.48 4.09
N TYR A 72 -1.41 -8.68 4.35
CA TYR A 72 -2.47 -8.29 3.43
C TYR A 72 -3.74 -7.90 4.17
N THR A 73 -4.61 -7.17 3.49
CA THR A 73 -5.89 -6.74 4.03
C THR A 73 -6.95 -6.70 2.94
N GLN A 74 -8.16 -7.03 3.33
CA GLN A 74 -9.35 -6.87 2.50
C GLN A 74 -10.27 -5.78 3.06
N GLY A 75 -9.71 -4.71 3.64
CA GLY A 75 -10.51 -3.66 4.24
C GLY A 75 -10.84 -3.92 5.71
N ARG A 76 -11.55 -5.01 6.05
CA ARG A 76 -12.05 -5.26 7.43
C ARG A 76 -11.01 -5.85 8.38
N PHE A 77 -10.15 -6.70 7.84
CA PHE A 77 -9.17 -7.49 8.57
C PHE A 77 -7.78 -7.25 8.00
N ILE A 78 -6.76 -7.27 8.86
CA ILE A 78 -5.36 -7.34 8.48
C ILE A 78 -4.87 -8.73 8.85
N TYR A 79 -4.17 -9.37 7.92
CA TYR A 79 -3.59 -10.70 8.11
C TYR A 79 -2.08 -10.64 7.91
N ASP A 80 -1.36 -11.53 8.57
CA ASP A 80 0.03 -11.81 8.23
C ASP A 80 0.14 -12.74 7.02
N ARG A 81 1.38 -12.98 6.58
CA ARG A 81 1.70 -13.90 5.49
C ARG A 81 1.21 -15.34 5.67
N ALA A 82 1.02 -15.78 6.92
CA ALA A 82 0.53 -17.12 7.23
C ALA A 82 -1.00 -17.19 7.23
N GLY A 83 -1.67 -16.04 7.11
CA GLY A 83 -3.13 -15.93 7.11
C GLY A 83 -3.74 -15.74 8.49
N TRP A 84 -2.93 -15.48 9.50
CA TRP A 84 -3.43 -15.15 10.82
C TRP A 84 -3.86 -13.70 10.91
N ILE A 85 -4.99 -13.45 11.57
CA ILE A 85 -5.51 -12.11 11.81
C ILE A 85 -4.55 -11.35 12.76
N LEU A 86 -4.03 -10.23 12.26
CA LEU A 86 -3.28 -9.22 13.03
C LEU A 86 -4.21 -8.20 13.68
N ALA A 87 -5.27 -7.80 12.97
CA ALA A 87 -6.28 -6.88 13.48
C ALA A 87 -7.63 -7.06 12.80
N GLN A 88 -8.68 -6.67 13.52
CA GLN A 88 -10.06 -6.66 13.07
C GLN A 88 -10.67 -5.27 13.19
N ASN A 89 -11.83 -5.09 12.56
CA ASN A 89 -12.65 -3.88 12.64
C ASN A 89 -11.88 -2.63 12.22
N LEU A 90 -11.15 -2.74 11.11
CA LEU A 90 -10.76 -1.55 10.36
C LEU A 90 -12.01 -0.80 9.91
N ARG A 91 -11.95 0.53 9.87
CA ARG A 91 -13.11 1.36 9.48
C ARG A 91 -13.56 1.11 8.06
N ASN A 92 -12.65 0.66 7.19
CA ASN A 92 -12.95 0.21 5.86
C ASN A 92 -13.77 -1.10 5.87
N LYS A 93 -15.07 -1.01 5.58
CA LYS A 93 -15.92 -2.20 5.33
C LYS A 93 -15.95 -2.51 3.83
N TYR A 94 -14.81 -2.93 3.28
CA TYR A 94 -14.67 -3.37 1.89
C TYR A 94 -14.89 -2.26 0.87
N THR A 95 -14.01 -1.26 0.86
CA THR A 95 -14.03 -0.14 -0.09
C THR A 95 -12.73 -0.08 -0.87
N ARG A 96 -12.76 0.57 -2.05
CA ARG A 96 -11.62 0.71 -2.97
C ARG A 96 -10.56 1.70 -2.50
N GLY A 97 -10.85 2.55 -1.51
CA GLY A 97 -9.93 3.57 -1.02
C GLY A 97 -8.96 2.99 0.00
N GLN A 98 -7.99 2.19 -0.47
CA GLN A 98 -6.90 1.66 0.36
C GLN A 98 -5.58 1.76 -0.36
N THR A 99 -4.53 2.04 0.39
CA THR A 99 -3.15 2.03 -0.11
C THR A 99 -2.20 1.83 1.06
N THR A 100 -1.00 1.33 0.78
CA THR A 100 0.02 1.13 1.79
C THR A 100 1.41 1.44 1.24
N PHE A 101 2.27 1.94 2.10
CA PHE A 101 3.69 2.13 1.83
C PHE A 101 4.48 2.16 3.15
N ALA A 102 5.78 1.91 3.05
CA ALA A 102 6.69 1.98 4.19
C ALA A 102 6.74 3.40 4.77
N LEU A 103 6.87 3.52 6.08
CA LEU A 103 7.07 4.79 6.77
C LEU A 103 8.43 5.38 6.34
N PRO A 104 8.48 6.63 5.85
CA PRO A 104 9.73 7.29 5.51
C PRO A 104 10.73 7.23 6.68
N GLY A 105 11.96 6.76 6.41
CA GLY A 105 13.00 6.60 7.42
C GLY A 105 12.87 5.38 8.34
N ASN A 106 11.80 4.59 8.24
CA ASN A 106 11.66 3.35 9.00
C ASN A 106 10.86 2.28 8.22
N PRO A 107 11.54 1.48 7.37
CA PRO A 107 10.87 0.48 6.54
C PRO A 107 10.28 -0.71 7.32
N SER A 108 10.56 -0.82 8.62
CA SER A 108 9.90 -1.81 9.48
C SER A 108 8.45 -1.44 9.81
N LEU A 109 8.08 -0.17 9.61
CA LEU A 109 6.73 0.33 9.82
C LEU A 109 6.09 0.65 8.48
N HIS A 110 4.82 0.29 8.33
CA HIS A 110 4.03 0.60 7.14
C HIS A 110 2.81 1.41 7.53
N TYR A 111 2.53 2.46 6.77
CA TYR A 111 1.22 3.07 6.76
C TYR A 111 0.27 2.20 5.93
N LEU A 112 -0.89 1.88 6.49
CA LEU A 112 -2.06 1.44 5.75
C LEU A 112 -3.09 2.56 5.82
N PHE A 113 -3.25 3.28 4.71
CA PHE A 113 -4.31 4.26 4.56
C PHE A 113 -5.57 3.55 4.06
N HIS A 114 -6.72 3.93 4.62
CA HIS A 114 -7.99 3.34 4.26
C HIS A 114 -9.14 4.30 4.50
N THR A 115 -10.17 4.19 3.65
CA THR A 115 -11.40 4.97 3.77
C THR A 115 -12.53 4.15 4.40
N ALA A 116 -13.39 4.80 5.18
CA ALA A 116 -14.66 4.22 5.59
C ALA A 116 -15.64 4.07 4.39
N PRO A 117 -16.60 3.14 4.43
CA PRO A 117 -17.68 3.05 3.46
C PRO A 117 -18.47 4.34 3.38
N MET A 118 -18.69 4.81 2.16
CA MET A 118 -19.57 5.93 1.91
C MET A 118 -21.02 5.47 2.05
N GLY A 119 -21.73 6.02 3.04
CA GLY A 119 -23.18 5.87 3.15
C GLY A 119 -23.92 6.60 2.02
N ALA A 120 -25.23 6.37 1.90
CA ALA A 120 -26.08 7.10 0.97
C ALA A 120 -26.15 8.59 1.37
N PHE A 121 -25.40 9.42 0.64
CA PHE A 121 -25.52 10.87 0.49
C PHE A 121 -25.38 11.79 1.72
N ILE A 122 -24.58 12.83 1.48
CA ILE A 122 -24.27 14.04 2.27
C ILE A 122 -23.31 13.83 3.46
N PRO A 123 -22.05 14.29 3.34
CA PRO A 123 -21.18 14.45 4.49
C PRO A 123 -21.74 15.56 5.38
N LYS A 124 -22.15 15.25 6.60
CA LYS A 124 -22.42 16.29 7.60
C LYS A 124 -21.07 16.85 8.06
N GLN A 125 -20.84 18.13 7.81
CA GLN A 125 -19.60 18.81 8.20
C GLN A 125 -19.37 18.69 9.72
N GLY A 126 -18.12 18.42 10.13
CA GLY A 126 -17.75 18.33 11.54
C GLY A 126 -18.00 16.97 12.22
N ARG A 127 -18.48 15.96 11.48
CA ARG A 127 -18.81 14.63 12.01
C ARG A 127 -17.81 13.56 11.54
N LEU A 128 -16.90 13.16 12.42
CA LEU A 128 -15.97 12.03 12.24
C LEU A 128 -16.62 10.67 12.58
N ASP A 129 -17.89 10.70 12.99
CA ASP A 129 -18.68 9.58 13.52
C ASP A 129 -19.25 8.68 12.41
N HIS A 130 -18.35 8.09 11.63
CA HIS A 130 -18.42 6.69 11.19
C HIS A 130 -18.58 6.38 9.70
N ASN A 131 -18.96 7.33 8.83
CA ASN A 131 -19.42 6.94 7.48
C ASN A 131 -18.76 7.65 6.30
N ASN A 132 -17.73 8.48 6.50
CA ASN A 132 -16.95 9.10 5.41
C ASN A 132 -15.65 9.72 5.95
N GLY A 133 -14.51 9.12 5.68
CA GLY A 133 -13.22 9.69 6.10
C GLY A 133 -12.01 8.85 5.74
N LEU A 134 -10.87 9.50 5.73
CA LEU A 134 -9.54 8.92 5.58
C LEU A 134 -8.96 8.62 6.96
N PHE A 135 -8.49 7.39 7.12
CA PHE A 135 -7.83 6.89 8.31
C PHE A 135 -6.50 6.27 7.94
N TYR A 136 -5.60 6.16 8.91
CA TYR A 136 -4.42 5.32 8.80
C TYR A 136 -4.30 4.32 9.95
N THR A 137 -3.55 3.27 9.67
CA THR A 137 -3.12 2.23 10.62
C THR A 137 -1.62 2.05 10.43
N ILE A 138 -0.86 1.87 11.50
CA ILE A 138 0.58 1.57 11.43
C ILE A 138 0.79 0.09 11.73
N ILE A 139 1.47 -0.60 10.81
CA ILE A 139 1.80 -2.01 10.90
C ILE A 139 3.33 -2.15 11.07
N ASN A 140 3.77 -2.88 12.09
CA ASN A 140 5.16 -3.27 12.30
C ASN A 140 5.41 -4.67 11.71
N THR A 141 6.21 -4.73 10.65
CA THR A 141 6.49 -5.97 9.91
C THR A 141 7.57 -6.82 10.59
N THR A 142 8.44 -6.22 11.42
CA THR A 142 9.54 -6.91 12.12
C THR A 142 9.18 -7.39 13.53
N ALA A 143 8.05 -6.94 14.09
CA ALA A 143 7.58 -7.41 15.40
C ALA A 143 7.36 -8.94 15.41
N LYS A 144 8.00 -9.63 16.38
CA LYS A 144 7.92 -11.08 16.57
C LYS A 144 6.55 -11.52 17.10
N GLN A 145 6.01 -10.78 18.08
CA GLN A 145 4.71 -11.08 18.66
C GLN A 145 3.58 -10.52 17.80
N ARG A 146 2.60 -11.36 17.45
CA ARG A 146 1.46 -10.98 16.60
C ARG A 146 0.69 -9.79 17.14
N SER A 147 0.48 -9.73 18.45
CA SER A 147 -0.22 -8.64 19.15
C SER A 147 0.48 -7.28 19.04
N LYS A 148 1.78 -7.25 18.72
CA LYS A 148 2.57 -6.02 18.56
C LYS A 148 2.74 -5.59 17.11
N LYS A 149 2.21 -6.36 16.14
CA LYS A 149 2.32 -6.04 14.72
C LYS A 149 1.43 -4.86 14.28
N VAL A 150 0.36 -4.52 15.01
CA VAL A 150 -0.44 -3.32 14.73
C VAL A 150 -0.21 -2.30 15.84
N VAL A 151 0.48 -1.22 15.51
CA VAL A 151 0.96 -0.21 16.48
C VAL A 151 -0.07 0.90 16.69
N LYS A 152 -0.71 1.34 15.61
CA LYS A 152 -1.82 2.32 15.62
C LYS A 152 -2.92 1.80 14.71
N LYS A 153 -4.19 1.98 15.08
CA LYS A 153 -5.33 1.47 14.30
C LYS A 153 -6.42 2.52 14.16
N ASN A 154 -6.90 2.72 12.94
CA ASN A 154 -8.02 3.63 12.63
C ASN A 154 -7.80 5.07 13.12
N ILE A 155 -6.58 5.59 13.02
CA ILE A 155 -6.32 6.99 13.39
C ILE A 155 -6.93 7.89 12.31
N PRO A 156 -7.85 8.81 12.67
CA PRO A 156 -8.50 9.68 11.70
C PRO A 156 -7.53 10.75 11.17
N ILE A 157 -7.61 11.05 9.88
CA ILE A 157 -6.89 12.16 9.25
C ILE A 157 -7.89 13.24 8.86
N LYS A 158 -8.93 12.84 8.12
CA LYS A 158 -9.89 13.79 7.57
C LYS A 158 -11.25 13.15 7.31
N ALA A 159 -12.33 13.85 7.65
CA ALA A 159 -13.70 13.49 7.28
C ALA A 159 -13.98 13.84 5.81
N GLY A 160 -15.01 13.22 5.22
CA GLY A 160 -15.52 13.63 3.91
C GLY A 160 -14.55 13.28 2.77
N ILE A 161 -14.14 12.02 2.67
CA ILE A 161 -13.25 11.54 1.62
C ILE A 161 -13.96 10.45 0.82
N ILE A 162 -13.93 10.57 -0.51
CA ILE A 162 -14.41 9.51 -1.42
C ILE A 162 -13.48 8.29 -1.27
N PRO A 163 -14.00 7.05 -1.33
CA PRO A 163 -13.21 5.81 -1.35
C PRO A 163 -12.36 5.61 -2.62
N ALA A 164 -11.54 6.59 -2.97
CA ALA A 164 -10.59 6.60 -4.07
C ALA A 164 -9.30 7.27 -3.58
N THR A 165 -8.20 6.55 -3.71
CA THR A 165 -6.87 7.00 -3.28
C THR A 165 -5.87 6.73 -4.38
N ALA A 166 -4.94 7.64 -4.60
CA ALA A 166 -3.76 7.40 -5.43
C ALA A 166 -2.51 7.74 -4.62
N THR A 167 -1.44 6.99 -4.83
CA THR A 167 -0.16 7.21 -4.15
C THR A 167 0.97 7.23 -5.15
N MET A 168 1.92 8.13 -4.94
CA MET A 168 3.10 8.27 -5.79
C MET A 168 4.32 8.53 -4.93
N ARG A 169 5.43 7.85 -5.22
CA ARG A 169 6.70 8.12 -4.51
C ARG A 169 7.19 9.51 -4.89
N HIS A 170 7.60 10.29 -3.90
CA HIS A 170 8.21 11.60 -4.12
C HIS A 170 9.57 11.47 -4.81
N ALA A 171 10.00 12.50 -5.54
CA ALA A 171 11.27 12.51 -6.27
C ALA A 171 12.51 12.32 -5.36
N ASN A 172 12.37 12.55 -4.06
CA ASN A 172 13.43 12.33 -3.07
C ASN A 172 13.60 10.86 -2.66
N GLN A 173 12.84 9.95 -3.25
CA GLN A 173 12.90 8.50 -3.01
C GLN A 173 12.67 8.09 -1.55
N ARG A 174 12.10 8.96 -0.72
CA ARG A 174 11.87 8.68 0.70
C ARG A 174 10.41 8.88 1.07
N ASP A 175 9.83 9.96 0.58
CA ASP A 175 8.50 10.40 0.93
C ASP A 175 7.49 9.98 -0.16
N TYR A 176 6.20 10.10 0.13
CA TYR A 176 5.13 9.70 -0.77
C TYR A 176 4.06 10.78 -0.78
N TRP A 177 3.52 11.05 -1.97
CA TRP A 177 2.28 11.78 -2.13
C TRP A 177 1.10 10.86 -1.95
N LEU A 178 0.17 11.20 -1.05
CA LEU A 178 -1.16 10.60 -0.95
C LEU A 178 -2.21 11.57 -1.49
N VAL A 179 -2.87 11.16 -2.56
CA VAL A 179 -3.91 11.95 -3.22
C VAL A 179 -5.28 11.36 -2.90
N VAL A 180 -6.17 12.21 -2.39
CA VAL A 180 -7.56 11.86 -2.07
C VAL A 180 -8.53 12.94 -2.56
N ARG A 181 -9.78 12.53 -2.80
CA ARG A 181 -10.86 13.44 -3.21
C ARG A 181 -11.76 13.77 -2.03
N ASP A 182 -11.83 15.06 -1.69
CA ASP A 182 -12.76 15.60 -0.72
C ASP A 182 -14.20 15.57 -1.28
N THR A 183 -15.18 15.22 -0.45
CA THR A 183 -16.61 15.21 -0.81
C THR A 183 -17.32 16.53 -0.51
N LEU A 184 -16.75 17.36 0.36
CA LEU A 184 -17.29 18.65 0.78
C LEU A 184 -16.75 19.81 -0.06
N LYS A 185 -15.56 19.66 -0.62
CA LYS A 185 -14.91 20.64 -1.48
C LYS A 185 -14.41 19.97 -2.75
N THR A 186 -14.47 20.66 -3.89
CA THR A 186 -13.84 20.22 -5.15
C THR A 186 -12.32 20.41 -5.08
N SER A 187 -11.68 19.92 -4.03
CA SER A 187 -10.25 20.07 -3.77
C SER A 187 -9.57 18.72 -3.69
N MET A 188 -8.43 18.61 -4.38
CA MET A 188 -7.49 17.51 -4.24
C MET A 188 -6.59 17.80 -3.05
N LEU A 189 -6.42 16.82 -2.16
CA LEU A 189 -5.50 16.95 -1.04
C LEU A 189 -4.28 16.10 -1.32
N ILE A 190 -3.12 16.72 -1.13
CA ILE A 190 -1.82 16.09 -1.29
C ILE A 190 -1.17 16.11 0.10
N TRP A 191 -0.87 14.93 0.62
CA TRP A 191 -0.14 14.73 1.88
C TRP A 191 1.20 14.07 1.59
#